data_AF-A0A970WPL0-F1
#
_entry.id   AF-A0A970WPL0-F1
#
_cell.length_a   1.000
_cell.length_b   1.000
_cell.length_c   1.000
_cell.angle_alpha   90.00
_cell.angle_beta   90.00
_cell.angle_gamma   90.00
#
_symmetry.space_group_name_H-M   'P 1'
#
loop_
_entity.id
_entity.type
_entity.pdbx_description
1 polymer ?
#
loop_
_entity_poly.entity_id
_entity_poly.type
_entity_poly.pdbx_seq_one_letter_code
_entity_poly.pdbx_strand_id
1 'polypeptide(L)'
;MSRSRPHRAGFGKSIKETPMQAVLPSCRCPKHAAALAIFLAVFCAAIAVHPADADAQPPQQKDDGYRGIWFTLGQVSEYGDKNPGGFATYTAKHLPLAVYSPEAEKTFFVYGGAKQGKRHLLAMVSYYDHRRGVVPRPVIVHDKGGVDDPHDNPSIALDEHGHLWVFVSGRARKRPGFKYRSIEPLSIERFELISEEEMAYPQPWWIDGQGFLHLFTKYTGVRELYWNTSPDGRRWTEHQKLAGMGGHYQVSNRCGNRVITAFNMHPGGVCDKRTNLYFVQTTDMGRTWRTADGTPIETPMTDPNCPALVRDFRAEKRLVYMKDVNFDADGNPVILVLTSAHYQPGPIGDPRIWTIAHWDGRQWWLHEVTRSTGNYDMGSLYVEGDTWRIIGPTEPGPQHYGTGGEVALWTSRDSGATWTKDRDVTRGSRFNHTYVRRPVDAQPDFYAFWADGNPDEFSPSHLYFTNHDGDCVWRLPYDMTEDFVKPERVE
;
A
#
# COMPACT_ATOMS: atom_id res chain seq x y z
N MET A 1 13.20 -71.00 36.29
CA MET A 1 13.62 -71.50 34.96
C MET A 1 14.58 -70.48 34.34
N SER A 2 15.52 -70.96 33.51
CA SER A 2 16.31 -70.31 32.44
C SER A 2 16.32 -68.77 32.35
N ARG A 3 17.48 -68.09 32.51
CA ARG A 3 18.62 -67.95 31.55
C ARG A 3 18.26 -67.08 30.31
N SER A 4 19.06 -66.10 29.87
CA SER A 4 20.38 -65.61 30.34
C SER A 4 20.74 -64.21 29.80
N ARG A 5 21.58 -63.45 30.53
CA ARG A 5 22.39 -62.29 30.06
C ARG A 5 23.77 -62.80 29.53
N PRO A 6 24.88 -62.01 29.36
CA PRO A 6 25.12 -60.54 29.30
C PRO A 6 26.11 -60.07 28.19
N HIS A 7 26.52 -58.77 28.29
CA HIS A 7 27.82 -58.16 27.90
C HIS A 7 27.95 -57.40 26.56
N ARG A 8 28.98 -56.55 26.35
CA ARG A 8 29.57 -55.40 27.13
C ARG A 8 30.78 -54.82 26.33
N ALA A 9 31.16 -53.56 26.60
CA ALA A 9 32.40 -52.89 26.16
C ALA A 9 32.52 -52.61 24.63
N GLY A 10 33.35 -51.65 24.17
CA GLY A 10 34.11 -50.61 24.90
C GLY A 10 35.28 -50.02 24.08
N PHE A 11 35.88 -48.94 24.59
CA PHE A 11 37.01 -48.15 24.02
C PHE A 11 36.70 -47.35 22.72
N GLY A 12 37.36 -46.23 22.41
CA GLY A 12 38.13 -45.30 23.28
C GLY A 12 39.50 -44.85 22.76
N LYS A 13 39.70 -43.51 22.65
CA LYS A 13 40.93 -42.76 22.28
C LYS A 13 41.36 -42.82 20.79
N SER A 14 42.27 -41.98 20.27
CA SER A 14 42.59 -40.53 20.43
C SER A 14 43.82 -40.16 19.55
N ILE A 15 44.18 -38.86 19.47
CA ILE A 15 45.50 -38.28 19.09
C ILE A 15 45.85 -38.14 17.58
N LYS A 16 45.83 -36.86 17.11
CA LYS A 16 46.78 -36.13 16.21
C LYS A 16 47.13 -36.75 14.81
N GLU A 17 47.78 -36.11 13.82
CA GLU A 17 48.72 -34.95 13.75
C GLU A 17 48.53 -34.01 12.52
N THR A 18 49.12 -32.81 12.62
CA THR A 18 49.45 -31.82 11.55
C THR A 18 50.94 -32.00 11.12
N PRO A 19 51.54 -31.34 10.09
CA PRO A 19 51.25 -30.01 9.50
C PRO A 19 51.13 -30.09 7.93
N MET A 20 51.53 -29.18 7.02
CA MET A 20 52.37 -27.96 7.03
C MET A 20 52.03 -27.01 5.85
N GLN A 21 52.98 -26.15 5.43
CA GLN A 21 52.84 -25.08 4.43
C GLN A 21 53.98 -25.15 3.37
N ALA A 22 53.74 -24.63 2.16
CA ALA A 22 54.68 -23.90 1.28
C ALA A 22 53.91 -23.46 0.01
N VAL A 23 53.79 -22.21 -0.46
CA VAL A 23 54.70 -21.05 -0.68
C VAL A 23 55.08 -20.88 -2.18
N LEU A 24 55.14 -19.61 -2.61
CA LEU A 24 55.32 -19.04 -3.97
C LEU A 24 56.84 -19.00 -4.36
N PRO A 25 57.40 -18.18 -5.31
CA PRO A 25 56.82 -17.22 -6.28
C PRO A 25 57.50 -17.06 -7.67
N SER A 26 56.94 -16.16 -8.51
CA SER A 26 57.67 -15.27 -9.46
C SER A 26 58.23 -15.89 -10.78
N CYS A 27 58.68 -15.17 -11.83
CA CYS A 27 58.77 -13.72 -12.12
C CYS A 27 58.99 -13.38 -13.63
N ARG A 28 58.99 -12.06 -13.95
CA ARG A 28 59.68 -11.35 -15.07
C ARG A 28 59.07 -11.26 -16.50
N CYS A 29 59.03 -10.01 -16.96
CA CYS A 29 58.99 -9.49 -18.35
C CYS A 29 60.45 -9.02 -18.71
N PRO A 30 60.78 -8.14 -19.71
CA PRO A 30 60.06 -7.60 -20.89
C PRO A 30 60.92 -7.55 -22.19
N LYS A 31 60.41 -6.99 -23.32
CA LYS A 31 60.97 -5.81 -24.07
C LYS A 31 60.53 -5.65 -25.55
N HIS A 32 60.71 -4.42 -26.02
CA HIS A 32 60.28 -3.77 -27.27
C HIS A 32 60.82 -4.32 -28.61
N ALA A 33 60.07 -4.05 -29.69
CA ALA A 33 60.57 -3.54 -30.98
C ALA A 33 59.43 -2.83 -31.74
N ALA A 34 59.76 -1.99 -32.74
CA ALA A 34 58.78 -1.32 -33.61
C ALA A 34 59.20 -1.45 -35.09
N ALA A 35 58.21 -1.51 -36.00
CA ALA A 35 58.42 -1.49 -37.44
C ALA A 35 57.24 -0.81 -38.15
N LEU A 36 57.52 -0.12 -39.26
CA LEU A 36 56.57 0.67 -40.04
C LEU A 36 56.21 -0.06 -41.34
N ALA A 37 54.92 -0.15 -41.67
CA ALA A 37 54.46 -0.59 -42.99
C ALA A 37 53.23 0.24 -43.41
N ILE A 38 53.32 0.89 -44.56
CA ILE A 38 52.23 1.66 -45.18
C ILE A 38 51.55 0.77 -46.22
N PHE A 39 50.22 0.64 -46.18
CA PHE A 39 49.44 0.17 -47.33
C PHE A 39 48.10 0.91 -47.46
N LEU A 40 47.54 0.86 -48.67
CA LEU A 40 46.49 1.75 -49.15
C LEU A 40 45.17 1.64 -48.37
N ALA A 41 44.53 2.79 -48.15
CA ALA A 41 43.13 2.84 -47.74
C ALA A 41 42.21 2.51 -48.93
N VAL A 42 41.45 1.43 -48.83
CA VAL A 42 40.26 1.19 -49.66
C VAL A 42 39.05 1.54 -48.81
N PHE A 43 38.33 2.60 -49.20
CA PHE A 43 37.19 3.12 -48.44
C PHE A 43 35.94 2.28 -48.69
N CYS A 44 35.93 1.05 -48.17
CA CYS A 44 34.70 0.26 -48.04
C CYS A 44 33.80 0.96 -47.02
N ALA A 45 32.85 1.77 -47.52
CA ALA A 45 31.78 2.37 -46.73
C ALA A 45 30.82 1.27 -46.27
N ALA A 46 31.23 0.50 -45.26
CA ALA A 46 30.34 -0.34 -44.49
C ALA A 46 29.33 0.59 -43.82
N ILE A 47 28.11 0.64 -44.37
CA ILE A 47 26.97 1.22 -43.67
C ILE A 47 26.77 0.35 -42.44
N ALA A 48 27.28 0.82 -41.30
CA ALA A 48 26.94 0.28 -40.00
C ALA A 48 25.46 0.60 -39.76
N VAL A 49 24.60 -0.30 -40.24
CA VAL A 49 23.22 -0.41 -39.76
C VAL A 49 23.35 -0.81 -38.30
N HIS A 50 23.43 0.19 -37.42
CA HIS A 50 23.12 0.00 -36.02
C HIS A 50 21.75 -0.67 -35.96
N PRO A 51 21.58 -1.80 -35.24
CA PRO A 51 20.29 -2.40 -35.02
C PRO A 51 19.48 -1.44 -34.14
N ALA A 52 18.70 -0.57 -34.78
CA ALA A 52 17.87 0.42 -34.10
C ALA A 52 16.73 -0.28 -33.37
N ASP A 53 16.81 -0.27 -32.04
CA ASP A 53 15.71 -0.45 -31.07
C ASP A 53 14.73 -1.60 -31.34
N ALA A 54 15.23 -2.71 -31.90
CA ALA A 54 14.43 -3.89 -32.27
C ALA A 54 13.91 -4.72 -31.07
N ASP A 55 14.23 -4.31 -29.84
CA ASP A 55 13.89 -5.00 -28.58
C ASP A 55 13.22 -4.04 -27.56
N ALA A 56 12.86 -2.82 -27.99
CA ALA A 56 12.09 -1.90 -27.18
C ALA A 56 10.63 -2.39 -27.07
N GLN A 57 10.19 -2.77 -25.86
CA GLN A 57 8.78 -3.14 -25.65
C GLN A 57 7.85 -1.99 -26.07
N PRO A 58 6.69 -2.29 -26.68
CA PRO A 58 5.74 -1.27 -27.11
C PRO A 58 5.26 -0.44 -25.91
N PRO A 59 4.83 0.83 -26.12
CA PRO A 59 4.22 1.62 -25.06
C PRO A 59 2.98 0.92 -24.52
N GLN A 60 2.80 1.00 -23.21
CA GLN A 60 1.69 0.39 -22.49
C GLN A 60 0.36 1.00 -22.94
N GLN A 61 -0.69 0.18 -23.07
CA GLN A 61 -1.98 0.66 -23.57
C GLN A 61 -2.54 1.78 -22.67
N LYS A 62 -2.91 2.90 -23.27
CA LYS A 62 -3.67 3.98 -22.62
C LYS A 62 -5.17 3.73 -22.71
N ASP A 63 -5.90 4.07 -21.66
CA ASP A 63 -7.36 4.16 -21.67
C ASP A 63 -7.78 5.59 -22.04
N ASP A 64 -9.02 5.77 -22.50
CA ASP A 64 -9.57 7.04 -22.94
C ASP A 64 -10.43 7.73 -21.86
N GLY A 65 -10.13 7.50 -20.57
CA GLY A 65 -10.81 8.20 -19.47
C GLY A 65 -10.54 7.67 -18.04
N TYR A 66 -10.87 8.48 -17.04
CA TYR A 66 -10.72 8.16 -15.61
C TYR A 66 -12.00 7.54 -15.03
N ARG A 67 -12.17 6.24 -15.29
CA ARG A 67 -13.37 5.47 -14.89
C ARG A 67 -13.01 4.53 -13.75
N GLY A 68 -13.61 4.72 -12.58
CA GLY A 68 -13.39 3.90 -11.39
C GLY A 68 -14.11 2.55 -11.44
N ILE A 69 -13.52 1.51 -10.84
CA ILE A 69 -14.18 0.21 -10.68
C ILE A 69 -15.32 0.31 -9.64
N TRP A 70 -16.54 -0.05 -10.03
CA TRP A 70 -17.67 -0.20 -9.10
C TRP A 70 -17.77 -1.65 -8.58
N PHE A 71 -18.09 -1.84 -7.30
CA PHE A 71 -18.14 -3.15 -6.66
C PHE A 71 -19.36 -3.34 -5.75
N THR A 72 -19.75 -4.60 -5.55
CA THR A 72 -20.66 -5.06 -4.47
C THR A 72 -20.15 -6.38 -3.91
N LEU A 73 -20.27 -6.56 -2.60
CA LEU A 73 -19.92 -7.78 -1.89
C LEU A 73 -21.06 -8.83 -1.94
N GLY A 74 -22.29 -8.43 -2.27
CA GLY A 74 -23.46 -9.30 -2.33
C GLY A 74 -23.95 -9.81 -0.97
N GLN A 75 -23.63 -9.09 0.12
CA GLN A 75 -24.01 -9.44 1.50
C GLN A 75 -25.03 -8.41 2.02
N VAL A 76 -26.22 -8.50 1.42
CA VAL A 76 -27.34 -7.56 1.56
C VAL A 76 -28.09 -7.73 2.88
N SER A 77 -28.59 -6.62 3.40
CA SER A 77 -29.49 -6.48 4.55
C SER A 77 -30.61 -5.49 4.22
N GLU A 78 -31.51 -5.19 5.17
CA GLU A 78 -32.53 -4.15 4.97
C GLU A 78 -31.94 -2.73 4.78
N TYR A 79 -30.67 -2.52 5.16
CA TYR A 79 -29.92 -1.27 4.97
C TYR A 79 -28.87 -1.37 3.84
N GLY A 80 -29.12 -2.21 2.84
CA GLY A 80 -28.22 -2.40 1.69
C GLY A 80 -27.13 -3.45 1.89
N ASP A 81 -26.18 -3.51 0.95
CA ASP A 81 -24.99 -4.38 1.00
C ASP A 81 -23.93 -3.84 1.97
N LYS A 82 -23.13 -4.73 2.54
CA LYS A 82 -22.16 -4.42 3.61
C LYS A 82 -20.97 -3.58 3.17
N ASN A 83 -20.52 -3.70 1.91
CA ASN A 83 -19.44 -2.87 1.36
C ASN A 83 -19.49 -2.77 -0.18
N PRO A 84 -20.49 -2.08 -0.75
CA PRO A 84 -20.57 -1.72 -2.17
C PRO A 84 -20.08 -0.29 -2.44
N GLY A 85 -20.01 0.11 -3.72
CA GLY A 85 -19.76 1.47 -4.19
C GLY A 85 -18.64 1.59 -5.22
N GLY A 86 -18.27 2.83 -5.55
CA GLY A 86 -17.18 3.12 -6.47
C GLY A 86 -15.81 3.07 -5.79
N PHE A 87 -15.06 2.01 -6.09
CA PHE A 87 -13.94 1.50 -5.30
C PHE A 87 -12.59 1.64 -6.03
N ALA A 88 -12.41 2.69 -6.83
CA ALA A 88 -11.15 2.93 -7.54
C ALA A 88 -9.96 3.09 -6.59
N THR A 89 -10.15 3.75 -5.44
CA THR A 89 -9.13 3.92 -4.38
C THR A 89 -9.21 2.88 -3.26
N TYR A 90 -10.02 1.82 -3.45
CA TYR A 90 -10.15 0.72 -2.51
C TYR A 90 -8.85 -0.10 -2.42
N THR A 91 -8.43 -0.63 -1.27
CA THR A 91 -8.94 -0.40 0.09
C THR A 91 -7.87 0.30 0.91
N ALA A 92 -8.21 0.67 2.13
CA ALA A 92 -7.32 1.20 3.17
C ALA A 92 -6.11 0.28 3.52
N LYS A 93 -5.85 -0.79 2.76
CA LYS A 93 -4.78 -1.79 2.91
C LYS A 93 -3.90 -1.91 1.64
N HIS A 94 -4.30 -1.27 0.54
CA HIS A 94 -3.41 -0.89 -0.55
C HIS A 94 -2.80 0.46 -0.17
N LEU A 95 -1.48 0.56 -0.05
CA LEU A 95 -0.75 1.75 0.41
C LEU A 95 0.66 1.73 -0.21
N PRO A 96 1.23 2.85 -0.66
CA PRO A 96 0.57 4.07 -1.13
C PRO A 96 -0.34 3.84 -2.34
N LEU A 97 -1.25 4.78 -2.60
CA LEU A 97 -1.94 4.91 -3.90
C LEU A 97 -1.47 6.13 -4.72
N ALA A 98 -0.74 7.06 -4.11
CA ALA A 98 -0.15 8.21 -4.77
C ALA A 98 1.18 8.57 -4.11
N VAL A 99 2.10 9.14 -4.90
CA VAL A 99 3.43 9.58 -4.48
C VAL A 99 3.85 10.80 -5.30
N TYR A 100 4.31 11.85 -4.63
CA TYR A 100 4.88 13.03 -5.28
C TYR A 100 6.35 12.81 -5.67
N SER A 101 6.75 13.37 -6.81
CA SER A 101 8.14 13.50 -7.23
C SER A 101 8.48 14.99 -7.40
N PRO A 102 9.36 15.55 -6.54
CA PRO A 102 9.87 16.91 -6.72
C PRO A 102 10.63 17.11 -8.02
N GLU A 103 11.37 16.08 -8.48
CA GLU A 103 12.14 16.13 -9.74
C GLU A 103 11.24 16.22 -10.97
N ALA A 104 10.09 15.55 -10.95
CA ALA A 104 9.15 15.55 -12.07
C ALA A 104 8.10 16.66 -12.02
N GLU A 105 7.98 17.39 -10.90
CA GLU A 105 6.85 18.27 -10.54
C GLU A 105 5.48 17.56 -10.71
N LYS A 106 5.39 16.30 -10.26
CA LYS A 106 4.23 15.40 -10.48
C LYS A 106 3.86 14.58 -9.26
N THR A 107 2.56 14.49 -8.94
CA THR A 107 2.02 13.39 -8.13
C THR A 107 1.59 12.26 -9.05
N PHE A 108 2.32 11.14 -8.99
CA PHE A 108 1.96 9.89 -9.66
C PHE A 108 0.95 9.13 -8.79
N PHE A 109 -0.05 8.49 -9.40
CA PHE A 109 -1.10 7.78 -8.67
C PHE A 109 -1.60 6.54 -9.41
N VAL A 110 -2.15 5.57 -8.66
CA VAL A 110 -2.75 4.33 -9.17
C VAL A 110 -4.16 4.12 -8.65
N TYR A 111 -4.99 3.42 -9.44
CA TYR A 111 -6.37 3.12 -9.09
C TYR A 111 -6.87 1.83 -9.76
N GLY A 112 -7.95 1.27 -9.22
CA GLY A 112 -8.75 0.25 -9.89
C GLY A 112 -9.66 0.88 -10.93
N GLY A 113 -9.33 0.69 -12.21
CA GLY A 113 -10.10 1.20 -13.35
C GLY A 113 -11.21 0.26 -13.81
N ALA A 114 -12.24 0.81 -14.44
CA ALA A 114 -13.34 0.09 -15.08
C ALA A 114 -13.20 0.13 -16.61
N LYS A 115 -12.88 -1.01 -17.23
CA LYS A 115 -12.70 -1.11 -18.69
C LYS A 115 -13.97 -0.67 -19.43
N GLN A 116 -13.92 0.49 -20.10
CA GLN A 116 -15.09 1.13 -20.72
C GLN A 116 -16.27 1.32 -19.74
N GLY A 117 -15.98 1.63 -18.47
CA GLY A 117 -17.00 1.80 -17.42
C GLY A 117 -17.68 0.51 -16.95
N LYS A 118 -17.24 -0.67 -17.42
CA LYS A 118 -17.81 -1.98 -17.02
C LYS A 118 -17.14 -2.50 -15.75
N ARG A 119 -17.81 -3.44 -15.06
CA ARG A 119 -17.24 -4.26 -13.98
C ARG A 119 -16.18 -5.23 -14.52
N HIS A 120 -15.02 -4.68 -14.86
CA HIS A 120 -13.84 -5.35 -15.38
C HIS A 120 -12.64 -4.53 -14.93
N LEU A 121 -11.90 -5.05 -13.95
CA LEU A 121 -10.85 -4.37 -13.23
C LEU A 121 -9.58 -4.25 -14.08
N LEU A 122 -9.10 -3.01 -14.19
CA LEU A 122 -7.78 -2.65 -14.69
C LEU A 122 -6.94 -2.08 -13.54
N ALA A 123 -5.66 -2.44 -13.47
CA ALA A 123 -4.71 -1.72 -12.63
C ALA A 123 -4.18 -0.52 -13.43
N MET A 124 -4.63 0.67 -13.06
CA MET A 124 -4.34 1.91 -13.77
C MET A 124 -3.23 2.70 -13.07
N VAL A 125 -2.44 3.45 -13.86
CA VAL A 125 -1.48 4.46 -13.36
C VAL A 125 -1.62 5.76 -14.15
N SER A 126 -1.40 6.89 -13.49
CA SER A 126 -1.30 8.20 -14.12
C SER A 126 -0.52 9.20 -13.25
N TYR A 127 -0.53 10.48 -13.62
CA TYR A 127 -0.03 11.59 -12.81
C TYR A 127 -0.84 12.87 -12.96
N TYR A 128 -0.74 13.75 -11.96
CA TYR A 128 -1.08 15.16 -12.08
C TYR A 128 0.20 15.98 -12.28
N ASP A 129 0.24 16.81 -13.31
CA ASP A 129 1.35 17.71 -13.68
C ASP A 129 1.09 19.07 -13.03
N HIS A 130 1.69 19.32 -11.86
CA HIS A 130 1.40 20.50 -11.02
C HIS A 130 1.70 21.80 -11.76
N ARG A 131 2.81 21.83 -12.50
CA ARG A 131 3.26 22.97 -13.29
C ARG A 131 2.31 23.35 -14.44
N ARG A 132 1.56 22.38 -14.99
CA ARG A 132 0.59 22.61 -16.09
C ARG A 132 -0.88 22.58 -15.65
N GLY A 133 -1.18 22.03 -14.48
CA GLY A 133 -2.53 21.83 -13.96
C GLY A 133 -3.35 20.83 -14.80
N VAL A 134 -2.73 19.74 -15.28
CA VAL A 134 -3.36 18.74 -16.17
C VAL A 134 -3.05 17.31 -15.74
N VAL A 135 -3.89 16.38 -16.20
CA VAL A 135 -3.62 14.94 -16.20
C VAL A 135 -3.49 14.43 -17.64
N PRO A 136 -2.65 13.42 -17.92
CA PRO A 136 -2.59 12.77 -19.23
C PRO A 136 -3.73 11.76 -19.41
N ARG A 137 -3.83 11.11 -20.57
CA ARG A 137 -4.55 9.82 -20.67
C ARG A 137 -3.91 8.77 -19.75
N PRO A 138 -4.69 8.06 -18.90
CA PRO A 138 -4.16 7.08 -17.96
C PRO A 138 -3.70 5.79 -18.64
N VAL A 139 -2.74 5.10 -18.02
CA VAL A 139 -2.11 3.88 -18.56
C VAL A 139 -2.63 2.62 -17.85
N ILE A 140 -2.96 1.59 -18.63
CA ILE A 140 -3.40 0.27 -18.17
C ILE A 140 -2.15 -0.58 -17.88
N VAL A 141 -1.64 -0.59 -16.65
CA VAL A 141 -0.46 -1.41 -16.27
C VAL A 141 -0.78 -2.90 -16.39
N HIS A 142 -1.98 -3.31 -15.99
CA HIS A 142 -2.40 -4.71 -16.06
C HIS A 142 -3.93 -4.85 -16.16
N ASP A 143 -4.39 -5.76 -17.03
CA ASP A 143 -5.81 -6.16 -17.15
C ASP A 143 -6.04 -7.45 -16.35
N LYS A 144 -6.91 -7.43 -15.32
CA LYS A 144 -7.15 -8.60 -14.46
C LYS A 144 -8.07 -9.67 -15.07
N GLY A 145 -8.31 -9.63 -16.38
CA GLY A 145 -8.93 -10.74 -17.14
C GLY A 145 -10.42 -10.97 -16.85
N GLY A 146 -11.20 -9.90 -16.65
CA GLY A 146 -12.64 -9.99 -16.35
C GLY A 146 -12.97 -10.19 -14.87
N VAL A 147 -11.98 -10.10 -13.98
CA VAL A 147 -12.19 -9.92 -12.54
C VAL A 147 -12.80 -8.54 -12.29
N ASP A 148 -13.71 -8.43 -11.33
CA ASP A 148 -14.38 -7.19 -10.92
C ASP A 148 -14.16 -6.84 -9.43
N ASP A 149 -13.31 -7.61 -8.75
CA ASP A 149 -13.09 -7.57 -7.30
C ASP A 149 -11.90 -6.65 -6.94
N PRO A 150 -12.13 -5.42 -6.42
CA PRO A 150 -11.10 -4.41 -6.21
C PRO A 150 -10.15 -4.73 -5.05
N HIS A 151 -10.31 -5.87 -4.37
CA HIS A 151 -9.24 -6.40 -3.52
C HIS A 151 -7.98 -6.78 -4.32
N ASP A 152 -8.05 -6.78 -5.66
CA ASP A 152 -6.95 -6.94 -6.60
C ASP A 152 -6.41 -5.58 -7.15
N ASN A 153 -6.85 -4.44 -6.59
CA ASN A 153 -6.36 -3.10 -6.96
C ASN A 153 -4.83 -2.94 -6.74
N PRO A 154 -4.19 -1.97 -7.43
CA PRO A 154 -2.78 -1.67 -7.27
C PRO A 154 -2.42 -0.82 -6.03
N SER A 155 -1.15 -0.92 -5.63
CA SER A 155 -0.40 0.08 -4.83
C SER A 155 0.79 0.61 -5.64
N ILE A 156 1.30 1.81 -5.34
CA ILE A 156 2.43 2.45 -6.02
C ILE A 156 3.58 2.78 -5.06
N ALA A 157 4.82 2.66 -5.53
CA ALA A 157 6.01 3.25 -4.91
C ALA A 157 6.89 3.96 -5.95
N LEU A 158 7.77 4.83 -5.49
CA LEU A 158 8.84 5.48 -6.26
C LEU A 158 10.18 5.06 -5.63
N ASP A 159 11.17 4.66 -6.43
CA ASP A 159 12.52 4.37 -5.93
C ASP A 159 13.49 5.57 -6.03
N GLU A 160 14.64 5.47 -5.37
CA GLU A 160 15.69 6.50 -5.37
C GLU A 160 16.42 6.67 -6.72
N HIS A 161 16.02 5.92 -7.75
CA HIS A 161 16.46 6.07 -9.13
C HIS A 161 15.33 6.61 -10.03
N GLY A 162 14.23 7.06 -9.42
CA GLY A 162 13.08 7.67 -10.08
C GLY A 162 12.13 6.69 -10.75
N HIS A 163 12.33 5.37 -10.66
CA HIS A 163 11.42 4.41 -11.29
C HIS A 163 10.13 4.24 -10.49
N LEU A 164 9.00 4.18 -11.20
CA LEU A 164 7.70 3.91 -10.62
C LEU A 164 7.50 2.40 -10.52
N TRP A 165 7.06 1.94 -9.36
CA TRP A 165 6.76 0.53 -9.11
C TRP A 165 5.27 0.35 -8.82
N VAL A 166 4.63 -0.57 -9.52
CA VAL A 166 3.19 -0.85 -9.37
C VAL A 166 3.00 -2.29 -8.91
N PHE A 167 2.45 -2.45 -7.70
CA PHE A 167 2.21 -3.72 -7.05
C PHE A 167 0.72 -4.03 -7.17
N VAL A 168 0.34 -4.85 -8.15
CA VAL A 168 -1.05 -5.26 -8.42
C VAL A 168 -1.43 -6.36 -7.43
N SER A 169 -2.46 -6.15 -6.62
CA SER A 169 -2.88 -7.12 -5.61
C SER A 169 -3.46 -8.41 -6.21
N GLY A 170 -3.23 -9.53 -5.54
CA GLY A 170 -3.83 -10.84 -5.83
C GLY A 170 -4.92 -11.23 -4.84
N ARG A 171 -5.46 -12.45 -4.99
CA ARG A 171 -6.56 -12.98 -4.18
C ARG A 171 -6.39 -14.43 -3.82
N ALA A 172 -6.33 -14.68 -2.51
CA ALA A 172 -6.14 -16.01 -1.96
C ALA A 172 -4.96 -16.71 -2.65
N ARG A 173 -5.10 -18.00 -2.94
CA ARG A 173 -4.18 -18.78 -3.79
C ARG A 173 -4.78 -19.04 -5.18
N LYS A 174 -5.69 -18.17 -5.63
CA LYS A 174 -6.47 -18.36 -6.87
C LYS A 174 -6.21 -17.28 -7.92
N ARG A 175 -5.90 -16.06 -7.50
CA ARG A 175 -5.45 -14.98 -8.39
C ARG A 175 -4.09 -14.50 -7.92
N PRO A 176 -3.05 -14.48 -8.76
CA PRO A 176 -1.76 -13.92 -8.40
C PRO A 176 -1.84 -12.39 -8.26
N GLY A 177 -0.90 -11.84 -7.51
CA GLY A 177 -0.49 -10.44 -7.60
C GLY A 177 0.75 -10.31 -8.50
N PHE A 178 1.02 -9.10 -8.97
CA PHE A 178 2.10 -8.82 -9.92
C PHE A 178 2.92 -7.61 -9.49
N LYS A 179 4.24 -7.63 -9.70
CA LYS A 179 5.11 -6.46 -9.52
C LYS A 179 5.57 -5.93 -10.87
N TYR A 180 5.33 -4.66 -11.13
CA TYR A 180 5.78 -3.94 -12.31
C TYR A 180 6.74 -2.81 -11.93
N ARG A 181 7.66 -2.47 -12.83
CA ARG A 181 8.61 -1.36 -12.72
C ARG A 181 8.60 -0.56 -14.02
N SER A 182 8.62 0.77 -13.96
CA SER A 182 8.70 1.59 -15.17
C SER A 182 10.05 1.40 -15.88
N ILE A 183 10.06 1.34 -17.21
CA ILE A 183 11.31 1.13 -17.96
C ILE A 183 12.21 2.37 -17.90
N GLU A 184 11.63 3.58 -17.99
CA GLU A 184 12.34 4.82 -17.68
C GLU A 184 11.97 5.35 -16.28
N PRO A 185 12.88 6.12 -15.63
CA PRO A 185 12.51 6.96 -14.49
C PRO A 185 11.38 7.95 -14.83
N LEU A 186 10.51 8.23 -13.85
CA LEU A 186 9.51 9.30 -13.87
C LEU A 186 8.53 9.25 -15.07
N SER A 187 8.40 8.06 -15.66
CA SER A 187 7.62 7.73 -16.86
C SER A 187 6.56 6.69 -16.55
N ILE A 188 5.35 6.88 -17.10
CA ILE A 188 4.27 5.87 -17.06
C ILE A 188 4.14 5.13 -18.41
N GLU A 189 4.97 5.44 -19.41
CA GLU A 189 4.75 5.01 -20.80
C GLU A 189 5.03 3.51 -21.02
N ARG A 190 5.89 2.89 -20.22
CA ARG A 190 6.29 1.48 -20.32
C ARG A 190 6.59 0.88 -18.96
N PHE A 191 6.15 -0.36 -18.75
CA PHE A 191 6.42 -1.14 -17.54
C PHE A 191 6.94 -2.54 -17.88
N GLU A 192 8.01 -2.97 -17.22
CA GLU A 192 8.48 -4.36 -17.23
C GLU A 192 7.78 -5.16 -16.10
N LEU A 193 7.41 -6.42 -16.37
CA LEU A 193 6.93 -7.37 -15.36
C LEU A 193 8.14 -7.96 -14.62
N ILE A 194 8.16 -7.81 -13.29
CA ILE A 194 9.25 -8.26 -12.42
C ILE A 194 8.91 -9.61 -11.75
N SER A 195 7.68 -9.79 -11.28
CA SER A 195 7.23 -11.06 -10.66
C SER A 195 5.72 -11.26 -10.71
N GLU A 196 5.31 -12.53 -10.66
CA GLU A 196 3.95 -13.00 -10.39
C GLU A 196 4.01 -13.85 -9.10
N GLU A 197 3.25 -13.49 -8.05
CA GLU A 197 3.38 -14.11 -6.72
C GLU A 197 2.10 -14.06 -5.85
N GLU A 198 2.04 -14.87 -4.79
CA GLU A 198 0.98 -14.78 -3.76
C GLU A 198 1.26 -13.59 -2.83
N MET A 199 0.75 -12.42 -3.22
CA MET A 199 0.60 -11.23 -2.37
C MET A 199 -0.80 -10.63 -2.53
N ALA A 200 -1.40 -10.23 -1.41
CA ALA A 200 -2.64 -9.46 -1.38
C ALA A 200 -2.48 -8.27 -0.43
N TYR A 201 -3.11 -7.15 -0.75
CA TYR A 201 -2.93 -5.88 -0.02
C TYR A 201 -1.45 -5.46 0.09
N PRO A 202 -0.70 -5.32 -1.03
CA PRO A 202 0.70 -4.93 -1.01
C PRO A 202 0.89 -3.52 -0.44
N GLN A 203 1.89 -3.39 0.43
CA GLN A 203 2.33 -2.16 1.09
C GLN A 203 3.86 -2.02 0.93
N PRO A 204 4.33 -1.62 -0.26
CA PRO A 204 5.75 -1.42 -0.55
C PRO A 204 6.28 -0.09 -0.01
N TRP A 205 7.32 -0.14 0.81
CA TRP A 205 8.07 1.04 1.25
C TRP A 205 9.49 0.97 0.69
N TRP A 206 9.86 1.90 -0.18
CA TRP A 206 11.27 2.12 -0.48
C TRP A 206 11.93 2.76 0.73
N ILE A 207 13.14 2.31 1.05
CA ILE A 207 13.97 2.83 2.14
C ILE A 207 15.32 3.18 1.53
N ASP A 208 15.65 4.46 1.60
CA ASP A 208 16.72 5.05 0.81
C ASP A 208 18.08 4.43 1.19
N GLY A 209 18.87 4.01 0.19
CA GLY A 209 20.11 3.26 0.33
C GLY A 209 19.96 1.80 0.80
N GLN A 210 18.73 1.28 0.94
CA GLN A 210 18.43 -0.08 1.44
C GLN A 210 17.43 -0.86 0.57
N GLY A 211 16.64 -0.19 -0.27
CA GLY A 211 15.64 -0.80 -1.15
C GLY A 211 14.29 -1.02 -0.49
N PHE A 212 13.53 -2.01 -0.95
CA PHE A 212 12.18 -2.28 -0.47
C PHE A 212 12.13 -3.03 0.87
N LEU A 213 11.30 -2.53 1.77
CA LEU A 213 10.58 -3.33 2.77
C LEU A 213 9.11 -3.42 2.33
N HIS A 214 8.66 -4.62 1.98
CA HIS A 214 7.33 -4.87 1.41
C HIS A 214 6.47 -5.68 2.39
N LEU A 215 5.38 -5.08 2.84
CA LEU A 215 4.40 -5.64 3.78
C LEU A 215 3.14 -6.07 3.03
N PHE A 216 2.62 -7.28 3.27
CA PHE A 216 1.46 -7.80 2.53
C PHE A 216 0.72 -8.90 3.31
N THR A 217 -0.32 -9.47 2.72
CA THR A 217 -1.12 -10.57 3.27
C THR A 217 -1.01 -11.83 2.40
N LYS A 218 -0.93 -13.00 3.04
CA LYS A 218 -1.11 -14.31 2.38
C LYS A 218 -2.33 -15.04 2.95
N TYR A 219 -2.81 -16.06 2.24
CA TYR A 219 -4.01 -16.83 2.62
C TYR A 219 -3.63 -18.26 3.03
N THR A 220 -2.98 -18.36 4.18
CA THR A 220 -2.50 -19.59 4.83
C THR A 220 -3.60 -20.18 5.72
N GLY A 221 -4.74 -20.52 5.12
CA GLY A 221 -5.98 -20.92 5.80
C GLY A 221 -6.80 -19.71 6.26
N VAL A 222 -6.15 -18.70 6.84
CA VAL A 222 -6.71 -17.37 7.15
C VAL A 222 -5.87 -16.26 6.52
N ARG A 223 -6.28 -14.99 6.64
CA ARG A 223 -5.49 -13.82 6.22
C ARG A 223 -4.35 -13.59 7.20
N GLU A 224 -3.13 -13.98 6.87
CA GLU A 224 -1.96 -13.79 7.74
C GLU A 224 -1.06 -12.68 7.20
N LEU A 225 -0.39 -11.95 8.10
CA LEU A 225 0.50 -10.84 7.74
C LEU A 225 1.89 -11.37 7.40
N TYR A 226 2.46 -10.89 6.30
CA TYR A 226 3.76 -11.29 5.78
C TYR A 226 4.60 -10.06 5.41
N TRP A 227 5.92 -10.26 5.34
CA TRP A 227 6.85 -9.30 4.77
C TRP A 227 7.92 -10.01 3.93
N ASN A 228 8.51 -9.25 3.01
CA ASN A 228 9.81 -9.55 2.41
C ASN A 228 10.56 -8.27 2.04
N THR A 229 11.81 -8.39 1.62
CA THR A 229 12.69 -7.26 1.29
C THR A 229 13.34 -7.46 -0.07
N SER A 230 13.82 -6.37 -0.69
CA SER A 230 14.65 -6.45 -1.90
C SER A 230 15.51 -5.19 -2.06
N PRO A 231 16.85 -5.30 -2.20
CA PRO A 231 17.74 -4.15 -2.29
C PRO A 231 17.66 -3.40 -3.63
N ASP A 232 17.13 -4.05 -4.67
CA ASP A 232 17.06 -3.56 -6.05
C ASP A 232 15.66 -3.73 -6.67
N GLY A 233 14.68 -4.14 -5.87
CA GLY A 233 13.32 -4.51 -6.28
C GLY A 233 13.21 -5.72 -7.22
N ARG A 234 14.32 -6.41 -7.54
CA ARG A 234 14.36 -7.61 -8.39
C ARG A 234 14.72 -8.86 -7.58
N ARG A 235 15.68 -8.75 -6.68
CA ARG A 235 16.21 -9.83 -5.83
C ARG A 235 15.44 -9.84 -4.51
N TRP A 236 14.26 -10.46 -4.52
CA TRP A 236 13.41 -10.55 -3.34
C TRP A 236 13.89 -11.64 -2.38
N THR A 237 13.80 -11.38 -1.07
CA THR A 237 13.92 -12.42 -0.05
C THR A 237 12.67 -13.29 -0.01
N GLU A 238 12.81 -14.47 0.56
CA GLU A 238 11.68 -15.34 0.92
C GLU A 238 10.58 -14.61 1.70
N HIS A 239 9.34 -15.05 1.50
CA HIS A 239 8.16 -14.54 2.20
C HIS A 239 8.16 -15.10 3.63
N GLN A 240 8.15 -14.25 4.66
CA GLN A 240 8.02 -14.72 6.05
C GLN A 240 6.90 -14.01 6.80
N LYS A 241 6.42 -14.66 7.87
CA LYS A 241 5.15 -14.34 8.52
C LYS A 241 5.36 -13.43 9.74
N LEU A 242 4.73 -12.26 9.73
CA LEU A 242 4.71 -11.32 10.85
C LEU A 242 3.68 -11.71 11.91
N ALA A 243 2.44 -12.02 11.51
CA ALA A 243 1.34 -12.37 12.41
C ALA A 243 0.43 -13.46 11.82
N GLY A 244 0.08 -14.44 12.66
CA GLY A 244 -0.72 -15.62 12.32
C GLY A 244 -1.74 -16.01 13.40
N MET A 245 -2.33 -15.01 14.06
CA MET A 245 -3.18 -15.20 15.25
C MET A 245 -4.66 -14.98 14.94
N GLY A 246 -5.21 -15.88 14.11
CA GLY A 246 -6.62 -15.94 13.73
C GLY A 246 -6.94 -15.24 12.40
N GLY A 247 -6.30 -14.11 12.10
CA GLY A 247 -6.36 -13.46 10.79
C GLY A 247 -6.43 -11.93 10.88
N HIS A 248 -6.02 -11.20 9.85
CA HIS A 248 -5.65 -9.79 10.01
C HIS A 248 -6.00 -8.88 8.82
N TYR A 249 -6.04 -7.56 9.08
CA TYR A 249 -5.86 -6.47 8.13
C TYR A 249 -4.89 -5.44 8.72
N GLN A 250 -3.88 -4.99 7.97
CA GLN A 250 -2.83 -4.07 8.43
C GLN A 250 -2.81 -2.73 7.67
N VAL A 251 -2.27 -1.70 8.31
CA VAL A 251 -1.86 -0.41 7.72
C VAL A 251 -0.43 -0.11 8.15
N SER A 252 0.37 0.42 7.23
CA SER A 252 1.76 0.76 7.50
C SER A 252 2.14 2.12 6.90
N ASN A 253 3.25 2.69 7.37
CA ASN A 253 3.83 3.94 6.88
C ASN A 253 5.33 3.96 7.21
N ARG A 254 6.14 4.78 6.51
CA ARG A 254 7.58 4.95 6.73
C ARG A 254 7.92 6.35 7.26
N CYS A 255 9.01 6.44 8.03
CA CYS A 255 9.70 7.69 8.32
C CYS A 255 11.21 7.38 8.33
N GLY A 256 11.95 7.84 7.31
CA GLY A 256 13.32 7.40 7.06
C GLY A 256 13.41 5.88 6.94
N ASN A 257 14.31 5.25 7.71
CA ASN A 257 14.45 3.79 7.78
C ASN A 257 13.46 3.09 8.73
N ARG A 258 12.61 3.83 9.44
CA ARG A 258 11.64 3.27 10.38
C ARG A 258 10.31 3.00 9.68
N VAL A 259 9.85 1.76 9.72
CA VAL A 259 8.53 1.36 9.21
C VAL A 259 7.68 0.87 10.36
N ILE A 260 6.46 1.41 10.45
CA ILE A 260 5.46 1.05 11.45
C ILE A 260 4.33 0.27 10.78
N THR A 261 3.71 -0.66 11.49
CA THR A 261 2.48 -1.33 11.05
C THR A 261 1.52 -1.53 12.21
N ALA A 262 0.27 -1.12 12.01
CA ALA A 262 -0.83 -1.34 12.94
C ALA A 262 -1.89 -2.24 12.30
N PHE A 263 -2.45 -3.15 13.08
CA PHE A 263 -3.35 -4.18 12.54
C PHE A 263 -4.38 -4.65 13.57
N ASN A 264 -5.41 -5.34 13.09
CA ASN A 264 -6.46 -5.96 13.91
C ASN A 264 -6.40 -7.50 13.84
N MET A 265 -7.18 -8.19 14.68
CA MET A 265 -7.38 -9.64 14.61
C MET A 265 -8.80 -10.04 14.16
N HIS A 266 -8.93 -11.21 13.58
CA HIS A 266 -10.18 -11.86 13.14
C HIS A 266 -10.32 -13.20 13.89
N PRO A 267 -11.03 -13.26 15.02
CA PRO A 267 -11.21 -14.50 15.78
C PRO A 267 -11.79 -15.63 14.92
N GLY A 268 -11.01 -16.70 14.75
CA GLY A 268 -11.36 -17.83 13.88
C GLY A 268 -11.39 -17.52 12.37
N GLY A 269 -10.65 -16.50 11.91
CA GLY A 269 -10.63 -16.08 10.49
C GLY A 269 -11.84 -15.26 10.03
N VAL A 270 -12.86 -15.11 10.89
CA VAL A 270 -14.11 -14.44 10.57
C VAL A 270 -13.89 -12.94 10.50
N CYS A 271 -13.82 -12.39 9.29
CA CYS A 271 -13.57 -10.97 9.03
C CYS A 271 -14.65 -10.04 9.61
N ASP A 272 -15.81 -10.56 9.98
CA ASP A 272 -16.91 -9.80 10.59
C ASP A 272 -16.89 -9.81 12.12
N LYS A 273 -15.89 -10.49 12.72
CA LYS A 273 -15.56 -10.42 14.15
C LYS A 273 -14.30 -9.59 14.41
N ARG A 274 -13.92 -8.72 13.46
CA ARG A 274 -12.66 -7.97 13.49
C ARG A 274 -12.53 -7.10 14.73
N THR A 275 -11.50 -7.30 15.52
CA THR A 275 -11.37 -6.73 16.86
C THR A 275 -9.90 -6.65 17.27
N ASN A 276 -9.64 -6.03 18.42
CA ASN A 276 -8.32 -5.68 18.99
C ASN A 276 -7.43 -4.82 18.08
N LEU A 277 -6.64 -3.95 18.68
CA LEU A 277 -5.63 -3.14 17.99
C LEU A 277 -4.24 -3.60 18.40
N TYR A 278 -3.37 -3.82 17.41
CA TYR A 278 -1.97 -4.19 17.56
C TYR A 278 -1.07 -3.19 16.85
N PHE A 279 0.15 -3.02 17.37
CA PHE A 279 1.17 -2.17 16.78
C PHE A 279 2.56 -2.84 16.88
N VAL A 280 3.30 -2.86 15.76
CA VAL A 280 4.73 -3.18 15.75
C VAL A 280 5.50 -2.31 14.76
N GLN A 281 6.81 -2.21 14.97
CA GLN A 281 7.72 -1.39 14.17
C GLN A 281 9.07 -2.07 13.95
N THR A 282 9.78 -1.64 12.91
CA THR A 282 11.15 -2.05 12.59
C THR A 282 11.97 -0.86 12.09
N THR A 283 13.29 -0.92 12.27
CA THR A 283 14.28 0.07 11.78
C THR A 283 15.43 -0.59 11.00
N ASP A 284 15.34 -1.88 10.73
CA ASP A 284 16.43 -2.73 10.22
C ASP A 284 16.00 -3.64 9.06
N MET A 285 15.06 -3.15 8.24
CA MET A 285 14.41 -3.88 7.14
C MET A 285 13.63 -5.12 7.60
N GLY A 286 13.03 -5.09 8.80
CA GLY A 286 12.23 -6.17 9.34
C GLY A 286 13.05 -7.37 9.81
N ARG A 287 14.32 -7.18 10.17
CA ARG A 287 15.15 -8.22 10.81
C ARG A 287 14.80 -8.37 12.30
N THR A 288 14.45 -7.26 12.95
CA THR A 288 13.84 -7.24 14.27
C THR A 288 12.55 -6.42 14.26
N TRP A 289 11.58 -6.87 15.06
CA TRP A 289 10.30 -6.21 15.28
C TRP A 289 10.16 -5.84 16.76
N ARG A 290 9.53 -4.70 17.03
CA ARG A 290 9.36 -4.14 18.37
C ARG A 290 7.98 -3.50 18.54
N THR A 291 7.54 -3.39 19.78
CA THR A 291 6.44 -2.50 20.22
C THR A 291 6.83 -1.01 20.10
N ALA A 292 5.92 -0.09 20.46
CA ALA A 292 6.21 1.34 20.54
C ALA A 292 7.26 1.70 21.60
N ASP A 293 7.24 1.04 22.78
CA ASP A 293 8.23 1.22 23.85
C ASP A 293 9.59 0.53 23.59
N GLY A 294 9.73 -0.15 22.45
CA GLY A 294 10.96 -0.82 22.03
C GLY A 294 11.11 -2.27 22.54
N THR A 295 10.16 -2.80 23.30
CA THR A 295 10.10 -4.23 23.69
C THR A 295 10.16 -5.14 22.44
N PRO A 296 11.08 -6.12 22.38
CA PRO A 296 11.17 -7.05 21.26
C PRO A 296 9.90 -7.87 21.04
N ILE A 297 9.60 -8.17 19.76
CA ILE A 297 8.53 -9.05 19.33
C ILE A 297 9.13 -10.21 18.54
N GLU A 298 8.81 -11.44 18.95
CA GLU A 298 9.13 -12.64 18.17
C GLU A 298 8.11 -12.83 17.03
N THR A 299 8.60 -13.23 15.87
CA THR A 299 7.78 -13.46 14.66
C THR A 299 7.82 -14.92 14.22
N PRO A 300 6.69 -15.54 13.86
CA PRO A 300 5.36 -14.97 13.78
C PRO A 300 4.66 -14.80 15.14
N MET A 301 3.97 -13.69 15.33
CA MET A 301 3.02 -13.52 16.44
C MET A 301 1.87 -14.52 16.30
N THR A 302 1.72 -15.44 17.25
CA THR A 302 0.70 -16.50 17.26
C THR A 302 -0.28 -16.41 18.44
N ASP A 303 0.09 -15.75 19.54
CA ASP A 303 -0.82 -15.47 20.67
C ASP A 303 -1.43 -14.05 20.55
N PRO A 304 -2.77 -13.91 20.48
CA PRO A 304 -3.46 -12.63 20.55
C PRO A 304 -3.14 -11.77 21.79
N ASN A 305 -2.58 -12.34 22.85
CA ASN A 305 -2.22 -11.66 24.10
C ASN A 305 -0.72 -11.30 24.17
N CYS A 306 -0.08 -11.09 23.03
CA CYS A 306 1.32 -10.69 22.93
C CYS A 306 1.56 -9.18 23.24
N PRO A 307 2.80 -8.74 23.52
CA PRO A 307 3.12 -7.35 23.88
C PRO A 307 2.78 -6.30 22.80
N ALA A 308 2.49 -6.72 21.56
CA ALA A 308 2.03 -5.84 20.49
C ALA A 308 0.59 -5.32 20.69
N LEU A 309 -0.18 -5.85 21.65
CA LEU A 309 -1.57 -5.47 21.92
C LEU A 309 -1.66 -4.04 22.49
N VAL A 310 -2.24 -3.13 21.70
CA VAL A 310 -2.53 -1.74 22.08
C VAL A 310 -3.87 -1.63 22.81
N ARG A 311 -4.90 -2.34 22.32
CA ARG A 311 -6.26 -2.26 22.89
C ARG A 311 -7.06 -3.55 22.68
N ASP A 312 -7.65 -4.08 23.77
CA ASP A 312 -8.56 -5.22 23.74
C ASP A 312 -10.01 -4.78 23.46
N PHE A 313 -10.27 -4.36 22.22
CA PHE A 313 -11.62 -4.03 21.77
C PHE A 313 -12.60 -5.22 21.88
N ARG A 314 -12.12 -6.46 22.00
CA ARG A 314 -12.96 -7.65 22.17
C ARG A 314 -13.58 -7.70 23.56
N ALA A 315 -12.82 -7.36 24.60
CA ALA A 315 -13.37 -7.16 25.94
C ALA A 315 -14.42 -6.05 25.98
N GLU A 316 -14.20 -4.97 25.21
CA GLU A 316 -15.14 -3.85 25.03
C GLU A 316 -16.36 -4.19 24.16
N LYS A 317 -16.40 -5.40 23.55
CA LYS A 317 -17.42 -5.84 22.59
C LYS A 317 -17.52 -4.94 21.35
N ARG A 318 -16.42 -4.33 20.94
CA ARG A 318 -16.31 -3.47 19.76
C ARG A 318 -15.59 -4.20 18.62
N LEU A 319 -16.09 -3.96 17.41
CA LEU A 319 -15.34 -4.25 16.20
C LEU A 319 -14.37 -3.12 15.89
N VAL A 320 -13.27 -3.39 15.20
CA VAL A 320 -12.27 -2.36 14.80
C VAL A 320 -11.83 -2.49 13.34
N TYR A 321 -11.93 -1.37 12.64
CA TYR A 321 -11.69 -1.19 11.21
C TYR A 321 -10.51 -0.25 11.04
N MET A 322 -9.31 -0.79 10.80
CA MET A 322 -8.09 -0.01 10.53
C MET A 322 -8.32 0.99 9.40
N LYS A 323 -7.90 2.26 9.54
CA LYS A 323 -8.00 3.27 8.48
C LYS A 323 -6.62 3.67 7.96
N ASP A 324 -5.80 4.33 8.77
CA ASP A 324 -4.48 4.88 8.37
C ASP A 324 -3.49 4.92 9.57
N VAL A 325 -2.20 5.15 9.31
CA VAL A 325 -1.16 5.39 10.33
C VAL A 325 -0.19 6.49 9.92
N ASN A 326 0.25 7.28 10.90
CA ASN A 326 1.24 8.34 10.70
C ASN A 326 2.16 8.47 11.93
N PHE A 327 3.04 9.46 11.91
CA PHE A 327 3.97 9.79 12.98
C PHE A 327 3.67 11.19 13.53
N ASP A 328 3.90 11.43 14.83
CA ASP A 328 3.94 12.79 15.37
C ASP A 328 5.31 13.46 15.16
N ALA A 329 5.47 14.69 15.66
CA ALA A 329 6.69 15.49 15.50
C ALA A 329 7.94 14.85 16.16
N ASP A 330 7.76 14.06 17.23
CA ASP A 330 8.81 13.29 17.91
C ASP A 330 9.02 11.90 17.25
N GLY A 331 8.22 11.57 16.24
CA GLY A 331 8.23 10.27 15.56
C GLY A 331 7.48 9.17 16.32
N ASN A 332 6.62 9.48 17.28
CA ASN A 332 5.76 8.47 17.88
C ASN A 332 4.63 8.05 16.93
N PRO A 333 4.16 6.79 16.98
CA PRO A 333 3.06 6.34 16.13
C PRO A 333 1.70 6.94 16.50
N VAL A 334 0.97 7.37 15.47
CA VAL A 334 -0.45 7.76 15.52
C VAL A 334 -1.24 6.84 14.61
N ILE A 335 -2.32 6.24 15.13
CA ILE A 335 -3.13 5.23 14.43
C ILE A 335 -4.57 5.72 14.32
N LEU A 336 -5.14 5.73 13.12
CA LEU A 336 -6.56 6.00 12.89
C LEU A 336 -7.34 4.71 12.67
N VAL A 337 -8.39 4.49 13.48
CA VAL A 337 -9.33 3.38 13.35
C VAL A 337 -10.77 3.87 13.38
N LEU A 338 -11.71 3.04 12.90
CA LEU A 338 -13.14 3.16 13.24
C LEU A 338 -13.53 1.97 14.10
N THR A 339 -14.27 2.21 15.19
CA THR A 339 -14.89 1.16 16.00
C THR A 339 -16.40 1.13 15.82
N SER A 340 -17.02 -0.04 15.92
CA SER A 340 -18.48 -0.20 15.80
C SER A 340 -19.02 -1.35 16.65
N ALA A 341 -20.34 -1.38 16.86
CA ALA A 341 -21.01 -2.44 17.63
C ALA A 341 -21.33 -3.69 16.78
N HIS A 342 -21.49 -3.53 15.46
CA HIS A 342 -21.88 -4.62 14.56
C HIS A 342 -21.34 -4.43 13.14
N TYR A 343 -21.19 -5.53 12.41
CA TYR A 343 -20.49 -5.57 11.12
C TYR A 343 -21.38 -5.19 9.92
N GLN A 344 -22.70 -5.31 10.07
CA GLN A 344 -23.70 -4.93 9.06
C GLN A 344 -23.83 -3.40 8.90
N PRO A 345 -24.37 -2.92 7.76
CA PRO A 345 -24.83 -1.53 7.64
C PRO A 345 -26.09 -1.32 8.49
N GLY A 346 -26.56 -0.06 8.59
CA GLY A 346 -27.72 0.30 9.40
C GLY A 346 -27.43 0.55 10.90
N PRO A 347 -28.44 0.91 11.70
CA PRO A 347 -28.26 1.45 13.05
C PRO A 347 -27.73 0.43 14.08
N ILE A 348 -27.81 -0.89 13.80
CA ILE A 348 -27.25 -1.92 14.70
C ILE A 348 -25.72 -1.83 14.87
N GLY A 349 -25.02 -1.14 13.97
CA GLY A 349 -23.58 -0.89 14.09
C GLY A 349 -23.21 0.25 15.05
N ASP A 350 -24.17 1.05 15.51
CA ASP A 350 -23.89 2.34 16.14
C ASP A 350 -23.51 2.27 17.64
N PRO A 351 -22.82 3.29 18.16
CA PRO A 351 -22.17 4.38 17.41
C PRO A 351 -20.95 3.85 16.64
N ARG A 352 -20.77 4.31 15.40
CA ARG A 352 -19.53 4.11 14.63
C ARG A 352 -18.60 5.28 14.91
N ILE A 353 -17.52 5.02 15.63
CA ILE A 353 -16.65 6.06 16.20
C ILE A 353 -15.30 6.03 15.49
N TRP A 354 -14.87 7.15 14.92
CA TRP A 354 -13.51 7.35 14.46
C TRP A 354 -12.63 7.67 15.68
N THR A 355 -11.56 6.91 15.84
CA THR A 355 -10.72 6.94 17.04
C THR A 355 -9.26 7.04 16.63
N ILE A 356 -8.57 8.03 17.20
CA ILE A 356 -7.10 8.09 17.20
C ILE A 356 -6.58 7.27 18.37
N ALA A 357 -5.58 6.43 18.13
CA ALA A 357 -4.71 5.90 19.16
C ALA A 357 -3.30 6.49 18.97
N HIS A 358 -2.79 7.20 19.97
CA HIS A 358 -1.50 7.91 19.94
C HIS A 358 -0.60 7.42 21.07
N TRP A 359 0.69 7.25 20.78
CA TRP A 359 1.72 6.93 21.76
C TRP A 359 2.42 8.22 22.23
N ASP A 360 2.30 8.60 23.51
CA ASP A 360 2.93 9.82 24.06
C ASP A 360 4.43 9.67 24.41
N GLY A 361 5.10 8.68 23.80
CA GLY A 361 6.43 8.22 24.21
C GLY A 361 6.42 7.26 25.41
N ARG A 362 5.29 7.09 26.14
CA ARG A 362 5.21 6.33 27.40
C ARG A 362 4.00 5.40 27.51
N GLN A 363 2.86 5.76 26.93
CA GLN A 363 1.60 5.01 26.95
C GLN A 363 0.73 5.32 25.72
N TRP A 364 -0.28 4.50 25.48
CA TRP A 364 -1.27 4.71 24.43
C TRP A 364 -2.50 5.47 24.95
N TRP A 365 -2.75 6.65 24.39
CA TRP A 365 -4.00 7.39 24.54
C TRP A 365 -4.98 7.05 23.42
N LEU A 366 -6.28 7.09 23.71
CA LEU A 366 -7.35 6.86 22.73
C LEU A 366 -8.36 8.01 22.79
N HIS A 367 -8.57 8.69 21.65
CA HIS A 367 -9.42 9.87 21.53
C HIS A 367 -10.47 9.69 20.43
N GLU A 368 -11.71 10.07 20.72
CA GLU A 368 -12.78 10.15 19.72
C GLU A 368 -12.59 11.41 18.86
N VAL A 369 -12.57 11.21 17.53
CA VAL A 369 -12.50 12.28 16.54
C VAL A 369 -13.92 12.75 16.21
N THR A 370 -14.74 11.81 15.74
CA THR A 370 -16.07 12.04 15.18
C THR A 370 -16.79 10.69 14.97
N ARG A 371 -18.00 10.72 14.39
CA ARG A 371 -18.81 9.54 14.05
C ARG A 371 -19.24 9.62 12.59
N SER A 372 -19.44 8.47 11.95
CA SER A 372 -19.96 8.36 10.58
C SER A 372 -21.00 7.23 10.48
N THR A 373 -21.55 6.96 9.30
CA THR A 373 -22.68 6.02 9.13
C THR A 373 -22.27 4.62 8.66
N GLY A 374 -21.11 4.47 8.03
CA GLY A 374 -20.62 3.21 7.48
C GLY A 374 -19.37 2.67 8.21
N ASN A 375 -19.32 1.35 8.36
CA ASN A 375 -18.14 0.69 8.97
C ASN A 375 -16.87 0.85 8.11
N TYR A 376 -17.04 1.05 6.81
CA TYR A 376 -16.00 1.00 5.79
C TYR A 376 -15.44 2.38 5.43
N ASP A 377 -16.16 3.45 5.74
CA ASP A 377 -15.81 4.86 5.57
C ASP A 377 -14.35 5.14 5.93
N MET A 378 -13.54 5.58 4.96
CA MET A 378 -12.11 5.70 5.17
C MET A 378 -11.60 7.01 4.59
N GLY A 379 -10.90 7.74 5.45
CA GLY A 379 -10.06 8.88 5.14
C GLY A 379 -8.65 8.65 5.66
N SER A 380 -7.77 9.60 5.38
CA SER A 380 -6.35 9.53 5.74
C SER A 380 -5.99 10.55 6.81
N LEU A 381 -4.94 10.24 7.56
CA LEU A 381 -4.40 11.00 8.68
C LEU A 381 -3.14 11.76 8.24
N TYR A 382 -3.16 13.07 8.43
CA TYR A 382 -2.06 14.00 8.18
C TYR A 382 -1.57 14.53 9.53
N VAL A 383 -0.26 14.67 9.70
CA VAL A 383 0.35 15.22 10.91
C VAL A 383 1.42 16.21 10.47
N GLU A 384 1.19 17.48 10.77
CA GLU A 384 1.92 18.63 10.26
C GLU A 384 2.49 19.42 11.45
N GLY A 385 3.43 18.79 12.15
CA GLY A 385 3.86 19.24 13.48
C GLY A 385 2.70 19.20 14.47
N ASP A 386 2.39 20.35 15.06
CA ASP A 386 1.33 20.51 16.06
C ASP A 386 -0.09 20.45 15.46
N THR A 387 -0.25 20.62 14.13
CA THR A 387 -1.56 20.55 13.47
C THR A 387 -1.77 19.17 12.87
N TRP A 388 -2.79 18.45 13.32
CA TRP A 388 -3.15 17.14 12.76
C TRP A 388 -4.45 17.28 11.98
N ARG A 389 -4.58 16.60 10.83
CA ARG A 389 -5.78 16.61 9.99
C ARG A 389 -6.30 15.22 9.71
N ILE A 390 -7.62 15.11 9.57
CA ILE A 390 -8.27 13.96 8.96
C ILE A 390 -9.15 14.49 7.81
N ILE A 391 -8.93 13.95 6.61
CA ILE A 391 -9.78 14.21 5.44
C ILE A 391 -10.42 12.88 5.04
N GLY A 392 -11.75 12.80 5.12
CA GLY A 392 -12.47 11.56 4.89
C GLY A 392 -14.00 11.69 4.86
N PRO A 393 -14.70 10.68 4.32
CA PRO A 393 -16.15 10.61 4.29
C PRO A 393 -16.65 10.36 5.70
N THR A 394 -16.88 11.43 6.46
CA THR A 394 -17.32 11.39 7.87
C THR A 394 -18.74 11.90 8.03
N GLU A 395 -19.22 12.71 7.09
CA GLU A 395 -20.57 13.25 7.08
C GLU A 395 -21.51 12.35 6.27
N PRO A 396 -22.81 12.26 6.63
CA PRO A 396 -23.75 11.39 5.91
C PRO A 396 -23.92 11.78 4.44
N GLY A 397 -23.70 10.82 3.55
CA GLY A 397 -23.96 10.98 2.11
C GLY A 397 -25.41 10.75 1.71
N PRO A 398 -25.73 10.94 0.41
CA PRO A 398 -27.06 10.69 -0.15
C PRO A 398 -27.55 9.25 0.06
N GLN A 399 -26.64 8.27 0.11
CA GLN A 399 -26.96 6.87 0.41
C GLN A 399 -26.55 6.55 1.86
N HIS A 400 -27.37 7.01 2.80
CA HIS A 400 -27.03 7.20 4.22
C HIS A 400 -26.33 6.02 4.92
N TYR A 401 -26.77 4.76 4.70
CA TYR A 401 -26.20 3.58 5.35
C TYR A 401 -25.22 2.77 4.49
N GLY A 402 -24.98 3.20 3.25
CA GLY A 402 -23.97 2.59 2.37
C GLY A 402 -22.54 2.92 2.82
N THR A 403 -21.54 2.43 2.09
CA THR A 403 -20.14 2.81 2.34
C THR A 403 -19.90 4.26 1.93
N GLY A 404 -19.19 5.02 2.76
CA GLY A 404 -18.80 6.40 2.47
C GLY A 404 -19.90 7.42 2.72
N GLY A 405 -19.68 8.64 2.23
CA GLY A 405 -20.55 9.77 2.54
C GLY A 405 -20.06 11.06 1.90
N GLU A 406 -20.32 12.20 2.54
CA GLU A 406 -19.68 13.47 2.18
C GLU A 406 -18.32 13.60 2.87
N VAL A 407 -17.33 14.11 2.14
CA VAL A 407 -15.97 14.33 2.65
C VAL A 407 -15.96 15.57 3.53
N ALA A 408 -15.34 15.47 4.70
CA ALA A 408 -15.07 16.62 5.57
C ALA A 408 -13.61 16.64 6.03
N LEU A 409 -13.15 17.83 6.44
CA LEU A 409 -11.83 18.09 7.00
C LEU A 409 -11.97 18.43 8.48
N TRP A 410 -11.26 17.67 9.30
CA TRP A 410 -11.19 17.85 10.75
C TRP A 410 -9.76 18.22 11.16
N THR A 411 -9.58 19.16 12.09
CA THR A 411 -8.27 19.46 12.71
C THR A 411 -8.22 19.16 14.20
N SER A 412 -7.02 18.81 14.67
CA SER A 412 -6.58 18.88 16.07
C SER A 412 -5.34 19.76 16.16
N ARG A 413 -5.15 20.40 17.33
CA ARG A 413 -3.99 21.26 17.65
C ARG A 413 -3.40 20.93 19.03
N ASP A 414 -3.69 19.73 19.52
CA ASP A 414 -3.41 19.24 20.87
C ASP A 414 -3.04 17.75 20.85
N SER A 415 -2.22 17.35 19.87
CA SER A 415 -1.77 15.97 19.64
C SER A 415 -2.91 14.95 19.54
N GLY A 416 -3.99 15.33 18.83
CA GLY A 416 -5.15 14.47 18.59
C GLY A 416 -6.10 14.35 19.78
N ALA A 417 -5.92 15.11 20.85
CA ALA A 417 -6.72 14.98 22.07
C ALA A 417 -8.15 15.52 21.92
N THR A 418 -8.34 16.61 21.15
CA THR A 418 -9.64 17.15 20.74
C THR A 418 -9.64 17.48 19.24
N TRP A 419 -10.82 17.41 18.62
CA TRP A 419 -11.00 17.59 17.18
C TRP A 419 -12.14 18.56 16.87
N THR A 420 -11.93 19.40 15.86
CA THR A 420 -12.93 20.34 15.32
C THR A 420 -13.15 20.02 13.84
N LYS A 421 -14.39 20.10 13.34
CA LYS A 421 -14.65 20.10 11.89
C LYS A 421 -14.42 21.51 11.35
N ASP A 422 -13.37 21.67 10.55
CA ASP A 422 -13.04 22.93 9.89
C ASP A 422 -14.03 23.21 8.75
N ARG A 423 -14.40 22.16 7.98
CA ARG A 423 -15.33 22.25 6.85
C ARG A 423 -15.86 20.89 6.39
N ASP A 424 -17.00 20.93 5.70
CA ASP A 424 -17.38 19.91 4.72
C ASP A 424 -16.71 20.27 3.38
N VAL A 425 -16.01 19.30 2.78
CA VAL A 425 -15.21 19.40 1.54
C VAL A 425 -16.05 19.07 0.31
N THR A 426 -17.07 18.21 0.44
CA THR A 426 -18.11 17.95 -0.57
C THR A 426 -19.49 18.12 0.05
N ARG A 427 -20.50 18.51 -0.74
CA ARG A 427 -21.87 18.79 -0.25
C ARG A 427 -22.93 18.49 -1.32
N GLY A 428 -23.99 17.79 -0.97
CA GLY A 428 -25.12 17.55 -1.89
C GLY A 428 -24.75 16.65 -3.07
N SER A 429 -23.71 15.84 -2.92
CA SER A 429 -23.21 14.89 -3.91
C SER A 429 -24.31 13.92 -4.35
N ARG A 430 -24.26 13.46 -5.60
CA ARG A 430 -25.19 12.44 -6.12
C ARG A 430 -24.90 11.04 -5.54
N PHE A 431 -23.64 10.77 -5.25
CA PHE A 431 -23.13 9.48 -4.79
C PHE A 431 -22.27 9.67 -3.54
N ASN A 432 -22.20 8.66 -2.68
CA ASN A 432 -21.23 8.64 -1.58
C ASN A 432 -19.78 8.64 -2.12
N HIS A 433 -18.92 9.44 -1.50
CA HIS A 433 -17.47 9.42 -1.70
C HIS A 433 -16.83 8.37 -0.79
N THR A 434 -15.85 7.61 -1.30
CA THR A 434 -15.27 6.46 -0.60
C THR A 434 -13.74 6.43 -0.66
N TYR A 435 -13.11 5.86 0.37
CA TYR A 435 -11.67 5.62 0.48
C TYR A 435 -10.79 6.82 0.08
N VAL A 436 -10.81 7.88 0.88
CA VAL A 436 -10.00 9.09 0.70
C VAL A 436 -8.55 8.86 1.14
N ARG A 437 -7.62 9.07 0.21
CA ARG A 437 -6.20 8.67 0.30
C ARG A 437 -5.27 9.88 0.35
N ARG A 438 -4.36 9.89 1.31
CA ARG A 438 -3.18 10.76 1.35
C ARG A 438 -2.10 10.25 0.38
N PRO A 439 -1.55 11.08 -0.51
CA PRO A 439 -0.30 10.79 -1.22
C PRO A 439 0.90 10.76 -0.26
N VAL A 440 1.93 9.99 -0.62
CA VAL A 440 3.28 10.17 -0.05
C VAL A 440 3.83 11.50 -0.57
N ASP A 441 4.38 12.30 0.35
CA ASP A 441 5.00 13.62 0.11
C ASP A 441 4.08 14.62 -0.62
N ALA A 442 2.78 14.53 -0.30
CA ALA A 442 1.67 15.29 -0.88
C ALA A 442 1.91 16.80 -1.00
N GLN A 443 1.46 17.39 -2.11
CA GLN A 443 1.57 18.82 -2.37
C GLN A 443 0.27 19.57 -2.06
N PRO A 444 0.31 20.88 -1.79
CA PRO A 444 -0.87 21.64 -1.36
C PRO A 444 -2.04 21.65 -2.36
N ASP A 445 -1.81 21.38 -3.64
CA ASP A 445 -2.82 21.35 -4.71
C ASP A 445 -3.27 19.94 -5.13
N PHE A 446 -2.55 18.88 -4.73
CA PHE A 446 -2.98 17.48 -4.82
C PHE A 446 -2.70 16.78 -3.48
N TYR A 447 -3.61 16.99 -2.53
CA TYR A 447 -3.38 16.68 -1.12
C TYR A 447 -4.17 15.46 -0.62
N ALA A 448 -5.37 15.22 -1.16
CA ALA A 448 -6.12 13.97 -0.97
C ALA A 448 -6.77 13.51 -2.26
N PHE A 449 -6.89 12.19 -2.47
CA PHE A 449 -7.37 11.54 -3.71
C PHE A 449 -8.35 10.40 -3.41
N TRP A 450 -9.48 10.30 -4.13
CA TRP A 450 -10.57 9.36 -3.82
C TRP A 450 -11.47 9.03 -5.03
N ALA A 451 -12.55 8.27 -4.81
CA ALA A 451 -13.57 7.97 -5.81
C ALA A 451 -15.01 8.04 -5.25
N ASP A 452 -15.99 8.31 -6.13
CA ASP A 452 -17.43 8.23 -5.82
C ASP A 452 -18.08 6.98 -6.41
N GLY A 453 -19.28 6.64 -5.94
CA GLY A 453 -20.19 5.72 -6.63
C GLY A 453 -21.34 5.28 -5.73
N ASN A 454 -22.54 5.11 -6.32
CA ASN A 454 -23.75 4.72 -5.60
C ASN A 454 -23.55 3.35 -4.90
N PRO A 455 -23.67 3.21 -3.57
CA PRO A 455 -23.63 1.92 -2.90
C PRO A 455 -24.88 1.06 -3.12
N ASP A 456 -26.03 1.64 -3.45
CA ASP A 456 -27.30 0.91 -3.54
C ASP A 456 -27.50 0.19 -4.89
N GLU A 457 -26.88 0.70 -5.97
CA GLU A 457 -26.95 0.15 -7.33
C GLU A 457 -25.70 0.45 -8.16
N PHE A 458 -25.48 -0.31 -9.23
CA PHE A 458 -24.35 -0.10 -10.13
C PHE A 458 -24.42 1.27 -10.83
N SER A 459 -23.37 2.06 -10.69
CA SER A 459 -23.26 3.42 -11.22
C SER A 459 -21.88 3.67 -11.86
N PRO A 460 -21.75 4.73 -12.68
CA PRO A 460 -20.43 5.33 -12.94
C PRO A 460 -19.72 5.66 -11.63
N SER A 461 -18.39 5.53 -11.64
CA SER A 461 -17.51 5.93 -10.54
C SER A 461 -16.46 6.89 -11.10
N HIS A 462 -16.43 8.10 -10.56
CA HIS A 462 -15.47 9.14 -10.90
C HIS A 462 -14.34 9.15 -9.87
N LEU A 463 -13.20 9.71 -10.25
CA LEU A 463 -12.08 9.95 -9.34
C LEU A 463 -11.94 11.45 -9.07
N TYR A 464 -11.55 11.81 -7.85
CA TYR A 464 -11.47 13.18 -7.37
C TYR A 464 -10.17 13.43 -6.61
N PHE A 465 -9.75 14.69 -6.55
CA PHE A 465 -8.75 15.16 -5.60
C PHE A 465 -9.08 16.54 -5.04
N THR A 466 -8.39 16.96 -3.98
CA THR A 466 -8.57 18.27 -3.32
C THR A 466 -7.23 18.85 -2.84
N ASN A 467 -7.24 20.14 -2.55
CA ASN A 467 -6.12 20.88 -1.97
C ASN A 467 -6.03 20.69 -0.44
N HIS A 468 -4.91 21.12 0.14
CA HIS A 468 -4.62 21.07 1.59
C HIS A 468 -5.73 21.69 2.46
N ASP A 469 -6.32 22.79 2.00
CA ASP A 469 -7.37 23.51 2.74
C ASP A 469 -8.77 22.92 2.56
N GLY A 470 -8.95 21.95 1.65
CA GLY A 470 -10.22 21.30 1.35
C GLY A 470 -11.28 22.24 0.76
N ASP A 471 -10.87 23.30 0.05
CA ASP A 471 -11.76 24.35 -0.48
C ASP A 471 -11.89 24.35 -2.01
N CYS A 472 -11.07 23.53 -2.67
CA CYS A 472 -11.14 23.23 -4.09
C CYS A 472 -11.18 21.71 -4.26
N VAL A 473 -12.23 21.19 -4.89
CA VAL A 473 -12.32 19.79 -5.31
C VAL A 473 -12.27 19.73 -6.83
N TRP A 474 -11.52 18.78 -7.37
CA TRP A 474 -11.41 18.54 -8.80
C TRP A 474 -11.80 17.10 -9.14
N ARG A 475 -12.62 16.94 -10.17
CA ARG A 475 -12.98 15.66 -10.78
C ARG A 475 -12.05 15.36 -11.96
N LEU A 476 -11.55 14.13 -12.02
CA LEU A 476 -10.80 13.62 -13.17
C LEU A 476 -11.75 13.30 -14.34
N PRO A 477 -11.35 13.58 -15.60
CA PRO A 477 -12.23 13.46 -16.75
C PRO A 477 -12.61 12.01 -17.04
N TYR A 478 -13.90 11.68 -16.90
CA TYR A 478 -14.42 10.31 -17.08
C TYR A 478 -14.19 9.77 -18.51
N ASP A 479 -14.18 10.66 -19.51
CA ASP A 479 -13.85 10.39 -20.92
C ASP A 479 -12.89 11.48 -21.44
N MET A 480 -11.98 11.12 -22.37
CA MET A 480 -10.90 11.97 -22.86
C MET A 480 -10.67 11.84 -24.38
N THR A 481 -10.98 12.89 -25.13
CA THR A 481 -10.64 13.04 -26.56
C THR A 481 -9.19 13.50 -26.80
N GLU A 482 -8.61 14.23 -25.84
CA GLU A 482 -7.26 14.80 -25.90
C GLU A 482 -6.26 13.99 -25.03
N ASP A 483 -4.96 14.11 -25.31
CA ASP A 483 -3.91 13.40 -24.57
C ASP A 483 -3.60 14.01 -23.19
N PHE A 484 -3.97 15.26 -22.96
CA PHE A 484 -3.88 15.96 -21.67
C PHE A 484 -5.13 16.81 -21.47
N VAL A 485 -5.73 16.74 -20.28
CA VAL A 485 -6.95 17.50 -19.94
C VAL A 485 -6.79 18.14 -18.56
N LYS A 486 -7.35 19.34 -18.37
CA LYS A 486 -7.46 19.99 -17.06
C LYS A 486 -8.59 19.32 -16.24
N PRO A 487 -8.33 18.85 -15.01
CA PRO A 487 -9.38 18.39 -14.11
C PRO A 487 -10.49 19.44 -13.91
N GLU A 488 -11.73 18.99 -13.84
CA GLU A 488 -12.91 19.82 -13.70
C GLU A 488 -13.06 20.24 -12.23
N ARG A 489 -13.00 21.55 -11.91
CA ARG A 489 -13.34 22.01 -10.56
C ARG A 489 -14.85 21.80 -10.32
N VAL A 490 -15.20 21.19 -9.21
CA VAL A 490 -16.57 21.04 -8.72
C VAL A 490 -16.77 21.85 -7.43
N GLU A 491 -18.03 22.12 -7.09
CA GLU A 491 -18.49 22.86 -5.90
C GLU A 491 -19.07 21.92 -4.83
#